data_AF-A0A7R9ZCA9-F1
#
_entry.id   AF-A0A7R9ZCA9-F1
#
_cell.length_a   1.000
_cell.length_b   1.000
_cell.length_c   1.000
_cell.angle_alpha   90.00
_cell.angle_beta   90.00
_cell.angle_gamma   90.00
#
_symmetry.space_group_name_H-M   'P 1'
#
loop_
_entity.id
_entity.type
_entity.pdbx_description
1 polymer ?
#
loop_
_entity_poly.entity_id
_entity_poly.type
_entity_poly.pdbx_seq_one_letter_code
_entity_poly.pdbx_strand_id
1 'polypeptide(L)'
;AGFFTSEPVLEAVKIVLSTLSSLTASGTYASRTLGNAEQNMLVADCAHLARLTCLTALQRSRPMGPYDEGDDDLKMAVLDAVSRNLRQLLLTPASFGAVSSSGKRQGGGSGLLPPAPGSRVFPLWQSASLARCCPPSVACTYPDLTAVDEPDRAFVVALMAEIHIMLLDKRRDIREQAVVIVVALLQQRRGIMSELLITDISRGDGRTETVDLMNRGGFGALLVAHEAATIAENISTVPRRRSLSRRGSSGSGSSGGKMKYASFFEWLDRNQAQVASVFHGIHIQASRLLPGIDVGASSPEEAIENEQKVMLLKLTSQDSSDRTILGGLERAELAQRSHDKTAESHALWKRQ
;
A
#
# COMPACT_ATOMS: atom_id res chain seq x y z
N ALA A 1 -15.30 -15.80 1.66
CA ALA A 1 -14.41 -14.90 0.91
C ALA A 1 -15.12 -14.51 -0.37
N GLY A 2 -15.32 -13.21 -0.63
CA GLY A 2 -15.94 -12.75 -1.87
C GLY A 2 -14.98 -12.86 -3.05
N PHE A 3 -15.50 -13.15 -4.24
CA PHE A 3 -14.75 -13.06 -5.49
C PHE A 3 -14.66 -11.58 -5.84
N PHE A 4 -13.51 -10.96 -5.59
CA PHE A 4 -13.27 -9.58 -6.02
C PHE A 4 -12.65 -9.66 -7.41
N THR A 5 -13.40 -9.23 -8.42
CA THR A 5 -12.82 -8.96 -9.73
C THR A 5 -11.90 -7.74 -9.64
N SER A 6 -10.96 -7.65 -10.57
CA SER A 6 -9.89 -6.65 -10.56
C SER A 6 -10.38 -5.22 -10.74
N GLU A 7 -11.50 -5.05 -11.45
CA GLU A 7 -12.12 -3.76 -11.71
C GLU A 7 -12.62 -3.05 -10.42
N PRO A 8 -13.42 -3.69 -9.54
CA PRO A 8 -13.76 -3.13 -8.22
C PRO A 8 -12.55 -2.74 -7.37
N VAL A 9 -11.49 -3.55 -7.41
CA VAL A 9 -10.25 -3.27 -6.65
C VAL A 9 -9.58 -2.01 -7.19
N LEU A 10 -9.46 -1.89 -8.51
CA LEU A 10 -8.88 -0.72 -9.15
C LEU A 10 -9.74 0.54 -8.94
N GLU A 11 -11.07 0.42 -8.99
CA GLU A 11 -11.96 1.54 -8.70
C GLU A 11 -11.83 2.03 -7.24
N ALA A 12 -11.68 1.12 -6.27
CA ALA A 12 -11.40 1.52 -4.89
C ALA A 12 -10.09 2.32 -4.78
N VAL A 13 -9.02 1.88 -5.46
CA VAL A 13 -7.75 2.62 -5.51
C VAL A 13 -7.95 4.01 -6.12
N LYS A 14 -8.66 4.12 -7.24
CA LYS A 14 -8.94 5.41 -7.90
C LYS A 14 -9.73 6.36 -7.01
N ILE A 15 -10.81 5.87 -6.38
CA ILE A 15 -11.67 6.68 -5.50
C ILE A 15 -10.86 7.25 -4.35
N VAL A 16 -10.10 6.41 -3.66
CA VAL A 16 -9.36 6.83 -2.46
C VAL A 16 -8.22 7.79 -2.83
N LEU A 17 -7.48 7.54 -3.92
CA LEU A 17 -6.43 8.46 -4.37
C LEU A 17 -6.99 9.78 -4.91
N SER A 18 -8.11 9.75 -5.63
CA SER A 18 -8.80 10.97 -6.08
C SER A 18 -9.28 11.82 -4.90
N THR A 19 -9.80 11.16 -3.86
CA THR A 19 -10.21 11.82 -2.62
C THR A 19 -9.01 12.45 -1.92
N LEU A 20 -7.90 11.72 -1.78
CA LEU A 20 -6.67 12.25 -1.18
C LEU A 20 -6.12 13.44 -1.96
N SER A 21 -6.10 13.35 -3.30
CA SER A 21 -5.68 14.46 -4.15
C SER A 21 -6.62 15.66 -4.00
N SER A 22 -7.92 15.45 -3.87
CA SER A 22 -8.89 16.52 -3.66
C SER A 22 -8.73 17.22 -2.31
N LEU A 23 -8.31 16.48 -1.28
CA LEU A 23 -8.04 17.02 0.07
C LEU A 23 -6.70 17.75 0.17
N THR A 24 -5.73 17.42 -0.67
CA THR A 24 -4.34 17.92 -0.57
C THR A 24 -3.99 18.97 -1.64
N ALA A 25 -4.67 18.97 -2.78
CA ALA A 25 -4.45 19.96 -3.83
C ALA A 25 -5.01 21.35 -3.45
N SER A 26 -4.34 22.39 -3.93
CA SER A 26 -4.81 23.77 -3.80
C SER A 26 -5.95 24.06 -4.78
N GLY A 27 -6.90 24.91 -4.37
CA GLY A 27 -7.99 25.37 -5.23
C GLY A 27 -9.19 24.41 -5.31
N THR A 28 -9.18 23.31 -4.56
CA THR A 28 -10.31 22.38 -4.48
C THR A 28 -11.44 22.96 -3.63
N TYR A 29 -12.60 22.32 -3.65
CA TYR A 29 -13.69 22.66 -2.71
C TYR A 29 -13.23 22.46 -1.26
N ALA A 30 -12.60 21.31 -0.98
CA ALA A 30 -12.06 20.99 0.34
C ALA A 30 -11.10 22.07 0.87
N SER A 31 -10.14 22.52 0.05
CA SER A 31 -9.17 23.56 0.46
C SER A 31 -9.80 24.94 0.73
N ARG A 32 -11.02 25.19 0.23
CA ARG A 32 -11.74 26.46 0.40
C ARG A 32 -12.73 26.44 1.57
N THR A 33 -13.23 25.26 1.93
CA THR A 33 -14.33 25.12 2.88
C THR A 33 -13.89 24.58 4.24
N LEU A 34 -12.84 23.76 4.27
CA LEU A 34 -12.36 23.13 5.51
C LEU A 34 -11.36 24.04 6.23
N GLY A 35 -11.45 24.09 7.55
CA GLY A 35 -10.39 24.66 8.37
C GLY A 35 -9.15 23.75 8.40
N ASN A 36 -7.98 24.31 8.73
CA ASN A 36 -6.71 23.55 8.79
C ASN A 36 -6.79 22.27 9.63
N ALA A 37 -7.50 22.33 10.76
CA ALA A 37 -7.72 21.15 11.60
C ALA A 37 -8.54 20.09 10.87
N GLU A 38 -9.74 20.42 10.38
CA GLU A 38 -10.61 19.48 9.66
C GLU A 38 -9.90 18.85 8.47
N GLN A 39 -9.19 19.66 7.68
CA GLN A 39 -8.43 19.21 6.53
C GLN A 39 -7.31 18.25 6.95
N ASN A 40 -6.52 18.57 7.97
CA ASN A 40 -5.45 17.70 8.44
C ASN A 40 -5.97 16.34 8.94
N MET A 41 -7.13 16.31 9.58
CA MET A 41 -7.73 15.06 10.06
C MET A 41 -8.18 14.17 8.90
N LEU A 42 -8.88 14.76 7.92
CA LEU A 42 -9.34 14.02 6.74
C LEU A 42 -8.17 13.56 5.86
N VAL A 43 -7.12 14.39 5.73
CA VAL A 43 -5.90 14.00 5.01
C VAL A 43 -5.22 12.83 5.71
N ALA A 44 -5.16 12.82 7.05
CA ALA A 44 -4.57 11.71 7.81
C ALA A 44 -5.31 10.39 7.56
N ASP A 45 -6.63 10.42 7.72
CA ASP A 45 -7.48 9.24 7.55
C ASP A 45 -7.47 8.75 6.10
N CYS A 46 -7.68 9.65 5.14
CA CYS A 46 -7.68 9.32 3.71
C CYS A 46 -6.31 8.84 3.22
N ALA A 47 -5.19 9.40 3.71
CA ALA A 47 -3.85 8.92 3.36
C ALA A 47 -3.62 7.50 3.88
N HIS A 48 -4.09 7.21 5.09
CA HIS A 48 -4.00 5.86 5.64
C HIS A 48 -4.81 4.85 4.81
N LEU A 49 -6.07 5.17 4.51
CA LEU A 49 -6.91 4.37 3.63
C LEU A 49 -6.26 4.16 2.26
N ALA A 50 -5.66 5.21 1.69
CA ALA A 50 -5.00 5.15 0.38
C ALA A 50 -3.83 4.17 0.40
N ARG A 51 -2.98 4.26 1.42
CA ARG A 51 -1.82 3.36 1.63
C ARG A 51 -2.27 1.91 1.71
N LEU A 52 -3.23 1.60 2.59
CA LEU A 52 -3.75 0.25 2.77
C LEU A 52 -4.41 -0.30 1.52
N THR A 53 -5.22 0.52 0.84
CA THR A 53 -5.93 0.12 -0.38
C THR A 53 -4.94 -0.19 -1.49
N CYS A 54 -3.91 0.64 -1.70
CA CYS A 54 -2.86 0.39 -2.68
C CYS A 54 -2.07 -0.89 -2.36
N LEU A 55 -1.64 -1.09 -1.11
CA LEU A 55 -0.92 -2.30 -0.70
C LEU A 55 -1.78 -3.55 -0.91
N THR A 56 -3.03 -3.52 -0.45
CA THR A 56 -3.96 -4.65 -0.60
C THR A 56 -4.23 -4.93 -2.08
N ALA A 57 -4.35 -3.90 -2.92
CA ALA A 57 -4.55 -4.08 -4.35
C ALA A 57 -3.33 -4.74 -5.03
N LEU A 58 -2.11 -4.33 -4.66
CA LEU A 58 -0.88 -5.00 -5.14
C LEU A 58 -0.84 -6.46 -4.70
N GLN A 59 -1.20 -6.76 -3.45
CA GLN A 59 -1.23 -8.15 -2.97
C GLN A 59 -2.27 -9.00 -3.68
N ARG A 60 -3.48 -8.44 -3.90
CA ARG A 60 -4.57 -9.13 -4.60
C ARG A 60 -4.28 -9.36 -6.07
N SER A 61 -3.38 -8.58 -6.66
CA SER A 61 -2.92 -8.77 -8.04
C SER A 61 -1.88 -9.87 -8.20
N ARG A 62 -1.40 -10.47 -7.10
CA ARG A 62 -0.42 -11.56 -7.14
C ARG A 62 -1.05 -12.92 -7.45
N PRO A 63 -0.25 -13.85 -7.97
CA PRO A 63 -0.55 -15.28 -7.92
C PRO A 63 -1.00 -15.72 -6.52
N MET A 64 -2.23 -16.25 -6.39
CA MET A 64 -2.70 -16.88 -5.15
C MET A 64 -2.43 -18.41 -5.10
N GLY A 65 -1.70 -18.95 -6.08
CA GLY A 65 -1.34 -20.37 -6.13
C GLY A 65 -0.57 -20.76 -7.39
N PRO A 66 -0.15 -22.03 -7.52
CA PRO A 66 0.69 -22.50 -8.62
C PRO A 66 0.01 -22.45 -10.00
N TYR A 67 -1.32 -22.32 -10.05
CA TYR A 67 -2.13 -22.26 -11.28
C TYR A 67 -2.76 -20.88 -11.52
N ASP A 68 -2.47 -19.91 -10.67
CA ASP A 68 -2.94 -18.53 -10.81
C ASP A 68 -1.73 -17.67 -11.23
N GLU A 69 -1.78 -17.06 -12.40
CA GLU A 69 -0.69 -16.19 -12.87
C GLU A 69 -0.75 -14.79 -12.22
N GLY A 70 -1.80 -14.51 -11.44
CA GLY A 70 -2.11 -13.19 -10.92
C GLY A 70 -2.73 -12.30 -12.00
N ASP A 71 -2.88 -11.01 -11.67
CA ASP A 71 -3.43 -10.01 -12.58
C ASP A 71 -2.40 -8.93 -12.88
N ASP A 72 -1.69 -9.11 -13.99
CA ASP A 72 -0.65 -8.20 -14.43
C ASP A 72 -1.17 -6.80 -14.83
N ASP A 73 -2.41 -6.71 -15.30
CA ASP A 73 -2.99 -5.43 -15.70
C ASP A 73 -3.40 -4.63 -14.45
N LEU A 74 -3.91 -5.31 -13.43
CA LEU A 74 -4.13 -4.72 -12.11
C LEU A 74 -2.80 -4.30 -11.46
N LYS A 75 -1.75 -5.14 -11.49
CA LYS A 75 -0.41 -4.77 -11.00
C LYS A 75 0.05 -3.47 -11.64
N MET A 76 0.03 -3.40 -12.98
CA MET A 76 0.46 -2.22 -13.72
C MET A 76 -0.36 -0.98 -13.38
N ALA A 77 -1.69 -1.10 -13.36
CA ALA A 77 -2.57 0.03 -13.07
C ALA A 77 -2.36 0.57 -11.65
N VAL A 78 -2.17 -0.31 -10.67
CA VAL A 78 -1.92 0.08 -9.28
C VAL A 78 -0.52 0.69 -9.13
N LEU A 79 0.51 0.12 -9.75
CA LEU A 79 1.86 0.70 -9.74
C LEU A 79 1.89 2.10 -10.38
N ASP A 80 1.14 2.32 -11.45
CA ASP A 80 0.98 3.63 -12.08
C ASP A 80 0.17 4.62 -11.22
N ALA A 81 -0.82 4.14 -10.48
CA ALA A 81 -1.55 4.96 -9.53
C ALA A 81 -0.66 5.36 -8.32
N VAL A 82 0.12 4.42 -7.79
CA VAL A 82 1.05 4.65 -6.67
C VAL A 82 2.15 5.61 -7.09
N SER A 83 2.79 5.41 -8.25
CA SER A 83 3.91 6.27 -8.68
C SER A 83 3.49 7.73 -8.85
N ARG A 84 2.33 7.99 -9.47
CA ARG A 84 1.78 9.35 -9.65
C ARG A 84 1.40 10.04 -8.34
N ASN A 85 0.94 9.27 -7.36
CA ASN A 85 0.44 9.80 -6.09
C ASN A 85 1.40 9.58 -4.92
N LEU A 86 2.63 9.11 -5.16
CA LEU A 86 3.55 8.70 -4.10
C LEU A 86 3.83 9.84 -3.12
N ARG A 87 3.97 11.07 -3.61
CA ARG A 87 4.17 12.26 -2.76
C ARG A 87 3.01 12.47 -1.79
N GLN A 88 1.77 12.27 -2.24
CA GLN A 88 0.57 12.38 -1.41
C GLN A 88 0.48 11.21 -0.43
N LEU A 89 0.81 10.00 -0.88
CA LEU A 89 0.87 8.80 -0.05
C LEU A 89 1.94 8.92 1.05
N LEU A 90 3.01 9.65 0.83
CA LEU A 90 4.05 9.93 1.82
C LEU A 90 3.75 11.18 2.68
N LEU A 91 2.55 11.78 2.58
CA LEU A 91 2.20 12.90 3.46
C LEU A 91 2.02 12.43 4.89
N THR A 92 2.76 13.06 5.78
CA THR A 92 2.56 12.96 7.21
C THR A 92 1.84 14.22 7.67
N PRO A 93 0.51 14.18 7.91
CA PRO A 93 -0.17 15.33 8.49
C PRO A 93 0.44 15.64 9.85
N ALA A 94 0.68 16.92 10.11
CA ALA A 94 1.17 17.39 11.40
C ALA A 94 0.19 16.91 12.50
N SER A 95 0.73 16.20 13.50
CA SER A 95 -0.05 15.49 14.51
C SER A 95 -1.22 16.31 15.04
N PHE A 96 -2.40 15.69 15.03
CA PHE A 96 -3.58 16.09 15.81
C PHE A 96 -3.40 15.95 17.33
N GLY A 97 -2.16 15.84 17.80
CA GLY A 97 -1.77 15.51 19.17
C GLY A 97 -0.60 16.33 19.70
N ALA A 98 -0.19 17.43 19.05
CA ALA A 98 0.75 18.39 19.64
C ALA A 98 0.09 19.27 20.72
N VAL A 99 -0.77 18.68 21.55
CA VAL A 99 -1.24 19.28 22.80
C VAL A 99 -0.63 18.45 23.93
N SER A 100 0.30 19.10 24.64
CA SER A 100 0.96 18.70 25.90
C SER A 100 2.21 17.81 25.79
N SER A 101 3.35 18.50 25.62
CA SER A 101 4.55 18.21 26.40
C SER A 101 4.21 18.23 27.90
N SER A 102 3.81 17.09 28.47
CA SER A 102 3.94 16.70 29.89
C SER A 102 2.91 15.63 30.23
N GLY A 103 3.32 14.37 30.12
CA GLY A 103 2.50 13.27 30.62
C GLY A 103 2.98 11.94 30.06
N LYS A 104 3.80 11.24 30.84
CA LYS A 104 4.07 9.80 30.66
C LYS A 104 2.73 9.09 30.41
N ARG A 105 2.46 8.68 29.17
CA ARG A 105 1.38 7.72 28.88
C ARG A 105 1.98 6.33 28.85
N GLN A 106 1.89 5.69 30.01
CA GLN A 106 1.93 4.24 30.19
C GLN A 106 0.67 3.65 29.52
N GLY A 107 0.84 2.61 28.72
CA GLY A 107 -0.27 1.81 28.18
C GLY A 107 -0.60 2.12 26.71
N GLY A 108 -0.46 1.10 25.87
CA GLY A 108 -0.64 1.18 24.42
C GLY A 108 -2.06 1.57 23.98
N GLY A 109 -2.12 2.16 22.79
CA GLY A 109 -3.36 2.52 22.10
C GLY A 109 -3.61 4.03 22.07
N SER A 110 -2.85 4.76 21.25
CA SER A 110 -3.17 6.16 20.92
C SER A 110 -3.38 6.34 19.41
N GLY A 111 -4.14 5.44 18.78
CA GLY A 111 -4.75 5.73 17.48
C GLY A 111 -5.58 7.01 17.56
N LEU A 112 -5.95 7.60 16.41
CA LEU A 112 -6.81 8.80 16.29
C LEU A 112 -8.04 8.71 17.21
N LEU A 113 -7.88 9.13 18.47
CA LEU A 113 -8.89 8.95 19.50
C LEU A 113 -10.15 9.73 19.07
N PRO A 114 -11.35 9.23 19.39
CA PRO A 114 -12.56 9.99 19.15
C PRO A 114 -12.40 11.37 19.80
N PRO A 115 -12.53 12.47 19.04
CA PRO A 115 -12.56 13.80 19.64
C PRO A 115 -13.76 13.90 20.59
N ALA A 116 -13.73 14.86 21.52
CA ALA A 116 -14.83 15.03 22.46
C ALA A 116 -16.16 15.24 21.69
N PRO A 117 -17.30 14.63 22.12
CA PRO A 117 -18.59 14.75 21.44
C PRO A 117 -19.10 16.18 21.20
N GLY A 118 -18.58 17.18 21.94
CA GLY A 118 -18.87 18.61 21.73
C GLY A 118 -17.89 19.36 20.82
N SER A 119 -16.90 18.68 20.25
CA SER A 119 -15.90 19.27 19.38
C SER A 119 -16.45 19.51 17.97
N ARG A 120 -16.01 20.59 17.32
CA ARG A 120 -16.38 20.89 15.92
C ARG A 120 -15.95 19.80 14.94
N VAL A 121 -14.87 19.08 15.24
CA VAL A 121 -14.38 17.97 14.41
C VAL A 121 -15.07 16.64 14.71
N PHE A 122 -15.91 16.55 15.76
CA PHE A 122 -16.56 15.29 16.13
C PHE A 122 -17.54 14.76 15.09
N PRO A 123 -18.44 15.58 14.50
CA PRO A 123 -19.29 15.11 13.41
C PRO A 123 -18.49 14.64 12.19
N LEU A 124 -17.35 15.27 11.94
CA LEU A 124 -16.46 14.94 10.82
C LEU A 124 -15.66 13.65 11.08
N TRP A 125 -15.14 13.48 12.28
CA TRP A 125 -14.54 12.22 12.71
C TRP A 125 -15.59 11.11 12.66
N GLN A 126 -16.82 11.41 13.09
CA GLN A 126 -17.91 10.46 13.00
C GLN A 126 -18.15 10.11 11.52
N SER A 127 -18.28 11.04 10.59
CA SER A 127 -18.57 10.66 9.19
C SER A 127 -17.43 9.90 8.50
N ALA A 128 -16.17 10.17 8.84
CA ALA A 128 -15.01 9.66 8.10
C ALA A 128 -14.29 8.46 8.75
N SER A 129 -14.33 8.32 10.08
CA SER A 129 -13.46 7.35 10.77
C SER A 129 -13.92 5.90 10.58
N LEU A 130 -12.99 5.05 10.12
CA LEU A 130 -13.16 3.59 10.11
C LEU A 130 -13.44 2.97 11.48
N ALA A 131 -13.06 3.63 12.58
CA ALA A 131 -13.32 3.14 13.93
C ALA A 131 -14.82 2.92 14.20
N ARG A 132 -15.71 3.57 13.43
CA ARG A 132 -17.16 3.35 13.50
C ARG A 132 -17.66 2.12 12.76
N CYS A 133 -16.89 1.62 11.81
CA CYS A 133 -17.30 0.50 10.97
C CYS A 133 -17.22 -0.83 11.72
N CYS A 134 -16.68 -0.84 12.94
CA CYS A 134 -16.48 -2.05 13.72
C CYS A 134 -17.28 -2.01 15.03
N PRO A 135 -17.77 -3.17 15.50
CA PRO A 135 -18.46 -3.26 16.78
C PRO A 135 -17.53 -2.82 17.93
N PRO A 136 -18.06 -2.40 19.09
CA PRO A 136 -17.25 -2.00 20.26
C PRO A 136 -16.28 -3.08 20.76
N SER A 137 -16.52 -4.34 20.42
CA SER A 137 -15.65 -5.49 20.72
C SER A 137 -14.44 -5.62 19.79
N VAL A 138 -14.41 -4.88 18.67
CA VAL A 138 -13.34 -4.88 17.68
C VAL A 138 -12.80 -3.46 17.52
N ALA A 139 -11.61 -3.23 18.06
CA ALA A 139 -10.89 -1.98 17.84
C ALA A 139 -10.35 -1.95 16.41
N CYS A 140 -11.14 -1.43 15.46
CA CYS A 140 -10.63 -1.02 14.15
C CYS A 140 -9.92 0.31 14.29
N THR A 141 -8.79 0.26 15.00
CA THR A 141 -7.87 1.38 15.10
C THR A 141 -6.82 1.19 14.04
N TYR A 142 -6.54 2.26 13.29
CA TYR A 142 -5.31 2.32 12.53
C TYR A 142 -4.12 2.08 13.47
N PRO A 143 -3.09 1.32 13.05
CA PRO A 143 -1.84 1.26 13.78
C PRO A 143 -1.40 2.69 14.06
N ASP A 144 -1.22 3.02 15.33
CA ASP A 144 -0.75 4.34 15.72
C ASP A 144 0.73 4.46 15.38
N LEU A 145 1.00 4.99 14.18
CA LEU A 145 2.35 5.27 13.72
C LEU A 145 2.80 6.67 14.14
N THR A 146 1.95 7.46 14.81
CA THR A 146 2.28 8.85 15.21
C THR A 146 3.21 8.92 16.42
N ALA A 147 3.28 7.84 17.20
CA ALA A 147 4.22 7.67 18.31
C ALA A 147 5.59 7.12 17.87
N VAL A 148 5.76 6.77 16.59
CA VAL A 148 7.00 6.23 16.02
C VAL A 148 7.69 7.32 15.22
N ASP A 149 9.00 7.47 15.38
CA ASP A 149 9.81 8.27 14.46
C ASP A 149 9.54 7.75 13.03
N GLU A 150 9.05 8.63 12.14
CA GLU A 150 8.63 8.32 10.74
C GLU A 150 7.28 7.56 10.60
N PRO A 151 6.12 8.26 10.68
CA PRO A 151 4.80 7.63 10.63
C PRO A 151 4.41 7.02 9.29
N ASP A 152 5.16 7.28 8.22
CA ASP A 152 5.00 6.65 6.91
C ASP A 152 5.93 5.45 6.71
N ARG A 153 6.80 5.14 7.67
CA ARG A 153 7.72 4.00 7.63
C ARG A 153 7.01 2.67 7.42
N ALA A 154 5.90 2.42 8.11
CA ALA A 154 5.15 1.17 7.91
C ALA A 154 4.67 1.01 6.46
N PHE A 155 4.24 2.09 5.83
CA PHE A 155 3.84 2.07 4.42
C PHE A 155 5.05 1.86 3.51
N VAL A 156 6.18 2.55 3.74
CA VAL A 156 7.39 2.38 2.93
C VAL A 156 7.93 0.96 3.02
N VAL A 157 8.00 0.39 4.23
CA VAL A 157 8.47 -0.98 4.47
C VAL A 157 7.58 -1.99 3.75
N ALA A 158 6.25 -1.87 3.93
CA ALA A 158 5.30 -2.76 3.26
C ALA A 158 5.33 -2.59 1.74
N LEU A 159 5.41 -1.36 1.24
CA LEU A 159 5.52 -1.09 -0.20
C LEU A 159 6.82 -1.68 -0.76
N MET A 160 7.94 -1.58 -0.06
CA MET A 160 9.20 -2.19 -0.50
C MET A 160 9.13 -3.71 -0.55
N ALA A 161 8.50 -4.36 0.44
CA ALA A 161 8.19 -5.78 0.39
C ALA A 161 7.33 -6.11 -0.84
N GLU A 162 6.35 -5.27 -1.17
CA GLU A 162 5.52 -5.46 -2.35
C GLU A 162 6.28 -5.31 -3.67
N ILE A 163 7.14 -4.29 -3.74
CA ILE A 163 7.96 -3.94 -4.90
C ILE A 163 9.02 -5.01 -5.19
N HIS A 164 9.56 -5.70 -4.18
CA HIS A 164 10.50 -6.80 -4.38
C HIS A 164 9.96 -7.85 -5.36
N ILE A 165 8.70 -8.25 -5.16
CA ILE A 165 8.04 -9.24 -6.02
C ILE A 165 7.87 -8.68 -7.44
N MET A 166 7.54 -7.39 -7.56
CA MET A 166 7.39 -6.72 -8.87
C MET A 166 8.72 -6.54 -9.62
N LEU A 167 9.85 -6.39 -8.91
CA LEU A 167 11.18 -6.32 -9.52
C LEU A 167 11.61 -7.66 -10.14
N LEU A 168 11.04 -8.77 -9.66
CA LEU A 168 11.26 -10.13 -10.14
C LEU A 168 10.17 -10.60 -11.13
N ASP A 169 9.24 -9.72 -11.51
CA ASP A 169 8.15 -10.07 -12.42
C ASP A 169 8.67 -10.43 -13.83
N LYS A 170 7.96 -11.29 -14.56
CA LYS A 170 8.32 -11.69 -15.93
C LYS A 170 8.09 -10.55 -16.92
N ARG A 171 7.08 -9.71 -16.66
CA ARG A 171 6.72 -8.57 -17.50
C ARG A 171 7.65 -7.39 -17.25
N ARG A 172 8.31 -6.95 -18.31
CA ARG A 172 9.32 -5.89 -18.25
C ARG A 172 8.75 -4.54 -17.81
N ASP A 173 7.58 -4.17 -18.30
CA ASP A 173 6.90 -2.92 -17.95
C ASP A 173 6.56 -2.83 -16.46
N ILE A 174 6.17 -3.95 -15.82
CA ILE A 174 5.97 -4.05 -14.36
C ILE A 174 7.28 -3.75 -13.63
N ARG A 175 8.38 -4.41 -14.03
CA ARG A 175 9.69 -4.20 -13.40
C ARG A 175 10.15 -2.76 -13.53
N GLU A 176 10.01 -2.16 -14.71
CA GLU A 176 10.41 -0.77 -14.95
C GLU A 176 9.58 0.22 -14.13
N GLN A 177 8.26 -0.01 -13.99
CA GLN A 177 7.40 0.83 -13.17
C GLN A 177 7.72 0.67 -11.67
N ALA A 178 8.04 -0.54 -11.22
CA ALA A 178 8.50 -0.79 -9.85
C ALA A 178 9.79 0.00 -9.55
N VAL A 179 10.74 0.04 -10.49
CA VAL A 179 11.96 0.87 -10.37
C VAL A 179 11.63 2.35 -10.20
N VAL A 180 10.63 2.89 -10.91
CA VAL A 180 10.22 4.30 -10.75
C VAL A 180 9.78 4.59 -9.31
N ILE A 181 9.03 3.69 -8.69
CA ILE A 181 8.62 3.83 -7.29
C ILE A 181 9.85 3.77 -6.36
N VAL A 182 10.77 2.83 -6.58
CA VAL A 182 12.00 2.72 -5.79
C VAL A 182 12.83 4.00 -5.87
N VAL A 183 13.02 4.55 -7.07
CA VAL A 183 13.74 5.82 -7.27
C VAL A 183 13.07 6.94 -6.50
N ALA A 184 11.74 7.05 -6.57
CA ALA A 184 11.01 8.09 -5.87
C ALA A 184 11.10 7.93 -4.34
N LEU A 185 11.12 6.70 -3.81
CA LEU A 185 11.38 6.42 -2.39
C LEU A 185 12.82 6.77 -1.99
N LEU A 186 13.82 6.42 -2.80
CA LEU A 186 15.22 6.79 -2.55
C LEU A 186 15.43 8.31 -2.51
N GLN A 187 14.66 9.06 -3.29
CA GLN A 187 14.69 10.53 -3.30
C GLN A 187 13.93 11.14 -2.10
N GLN A 188 12.73 10.65 -1.78
CA GLN A 188 11.84 11.27 -0.79
C GLN A 188 12.04 10.74 0.65
N ARG A 189 12.57 9.53 0.81
CA ARG A 189 12.73 8.80 2.08
C ARG A 189 14.06 8.07 2.16
N ARG A 190 15.14 8.78 1.86
CA ARG A 190 16.51 8.24 1.87
C ARG A 190 16.90 7.59 3.21
N GLY A 191 16.47 8.17 4.34
CA GLY A 191 16.70 7.63 5.69
C GLY A 191 16.16 6.21 5.83
N ILE A 192 14.84 6.05 5.74
CA ILE A 192 14.16 4.74 5.74
C ILE A 192 14.79 3.77 4.73
N MET A 193 15.01 4.22 3.49
CA MET A 193 15.57 3.35 2.44
C MET A 193 16.99 2.88 2.77
N SER A 194 17.80 3.71 3.43
CA SER A 194 19.15 3.31 3.85
C SER A 194 19.13 2.28 4.98
N GLU A 195 18.21 2.42 5.94
CA GLU A 195 18.02 1.41 6.98
C GLU A 195 17.54 0.07 6.41
N LEU A 196 16.66 0.11 5.41
CA LEU A 196 16.11 -1.11 4.80
C LEU A 196 17.08 -1.83 3.87
N LEU A 197 17.94 -1.10 3.17
CA LEU A 197 18.81 -1.64 2.12
C LEU A 197 20.26 -1.86 2.58
N ILE A 198 20.61 -1.36 3.76
CA ILE A 198 21.90 -1.61 4.43
C ILE A 198 21.59 -2.32 5.73
N THR A 199 21.75 -3.64 5.73
CA THR A 199 21.32 -4.49 6.85
C THR A 199 22.38 -5.50 7.24
N ASP A 200 22.53 -5.72 8.54
CA ASP A 200 23.38 -6.77 9.08
C ASP A 200 22.65 -8.12 9.01
N ILE A 201 23.25 -9.07 8.32
CA ILE A 201 22.71 -10.42 8.13
C ILE A 201 23.57 -11.39 8.93
N SER A 202 22.95 -12.10 9.87
CA SER A 202 23.61 -13.18 10.61
C SER A 202 23.75 -14.40 9.70
N ARG A 203 24.99 -14.80 9.38
CA ARG A 203 25.26 -16.09 8.75
C ARG A 203 25.32 -17.19 9.82
N GLY A 204 25.00 -18.43 9.41
CA GLY A 204 24.93 -19.60 10.29
C GLY A 204 26.23 -19.98 11.00
N ASP A 205 27.34 -19.30 10.71
CA ASP A 205 28.64 -19.41 11.38
C ASP A 205 28.81 -18.42 12.55
N GLY A 206 27.74 -17.71 12.94
CA GLY A 206 27.76 -16.71 14.01
C GLY A 206 28.41 -15.38 13.63
N ARG A 207 28.75 -15.19 12.34
CA ARG A 207 29.28 -13.92 11.82
C ARG A 207 28.13 -13.07 11.27
N THR A 208 28.11 -11.81 11.67
CA THR A 208 27.25 -10.79 11.08
C THR A 208 27.97 -10.13 9.92
N GLU A 209 27.38 -10.16 8.73
CA GLU A 209 27.87 -9.46 7.54
C GLU A 209 26.94 -8.31 7.22
N THR A 210 27.47 -7.09 7.15
CA THR A 210 26.73 -5.93 6.65
C THR A 210 26.59 -6.02 5.14
N VAL A 211 25.36 -6.19 4.66
CA VAL A 211 25.03 -6.17 3.24
C VAL A 211 24.55 -4.78 2.87
N ASP A 212 25.28 -4.12 1.97
CA ASP A 212 24.96 -2.79 1.45
C ASP A 212 24.48 -2.90 -0.01
N LEU A 213 23.15 -2.91 -0.18
CA LEU A 213 22.52 -2.92 -1.50
C LEU A 213 22.39 -1.52 -2.11
N MET A 214 22.75 -0.45 -1.39
CA MET A 214 22.67 0.91 -1.90
C MET A 214 23.88 1.27 -2.75
N ASN A 215 25.10 1.07 -2.23
CA ASN A 215 26.30 1.70 -2.79
C ASN A 215 27.06 0.83 -3.81
N ARG A 216 26.95 -0.50 -3.76
CA ARG A 216 27.72 -1.43 -4.61
C ARG A 216 27.10 -1.69 -5.98
N GLY A 217 26.79 -0.62 -6.71
CA GLY A 217 26.12 -0.69 -8.03
C GLY A 217 24.63 -1.08 -7.95
N GLY A 218 24.08 -1.16 -6.75
CA GLY A 218 22.70 -1.57 -6.49
C GLY A 218 21.70 -0.43 -6.60
N PHE A 219 20.83 -0.32 -5.61
CA PHE A 219 19.70 0.63 -5.63
C PHE A 219 20.14 2.09 -5.75
N GLY A 220 21.32 2.48 -5.25
CA GLY A 220 21.84 3.84 -5.43
C GLY A 220 22.16 4.19 -6.88
N ALA A 221 22.56 3.21 -7.70
CA ALA A 221 22.83 3.42 -9.12
C ALA A 221 21.56 3.72 -9.94
N LEU A 222 20.38 3.33 -9.43
CA LEU A 222 19.10 3.65 -10.05
C LEU A 222 18.84 5.15 -10.14
N LEU A 223 19.30 5.94 -9.16
CA LEU A 223 19.13 7.40 -9.17
C LEU A 223 19.80 8.00 -10.41
N VAL A 224 21.05 7.61 -10.67
CA VAL A 224 21.84 8.09 -11.81
C VAL A 224 21.25 7.58 -13.13
N ALA A 225 20.86 6.30 -13.19
CA ALA A 225 20.26 5.72 -14.39
C ALA A 225 18.92 6.40 -14.74
N HIS A 226 18.10 6.70 -13.73
CA HIS A 226 16.82 7.36 -13.90
C HIS A 226 16.97 8.82 -14.36
N GLU A 227 17.92 9.56 -13.78
CA GLU A 227 18.25 10.92 -14.22
C GLU A 227 18.75 10.95 -15.67
N ALA A 228 19.69 10.06 -16.04
CA ALA A 228 20.20 9.99 -17.41
C ALA A 228 19.09 9.70 -18.43
N ALA A 229 18.17 8.82 -18.07
CA ALA A 229 17.07 8.45 -18.96
C ALA A 229 15.98 9.52 -19.08
N THR A 230 15.63 10.22 -18.00
CA THR A 230 14.70 11.36 -18.06
C THR A 230 15.28 12.51 -18.90
N ILE A 231 16.59 12.77 -18.81
CA ILE A 231 17.27 13.75 -19.67
C ILE A 231 17.20 13.32 -21.14
N ALA A 232 17.48 12.05 -21.45
CA ALA A 232 17.41 11.53 -22.82
C ALA A 232 15.98 11.61 -23.40
N GLU A 233 14.95 11.30 -22.61
CA GLU A 233 13.54 11.44 -22.98
C GLU A 233 13.21 12.91 -23.29
N ASN A 234 13.60 13.85 -22.42
CA ASN A 234 13.34 15.28 -22.62
C ASN A 234 14.03 15.84 -23.88
N ILE A 235 15.27 15.42 -24.18
CA ILE A 235 15.99 15.83 -25.40
C ILE A 235 15.30 15.29 -26.65
N SER A 236 14.72 14.09 -26.59
CA SER A 236 13.99 13.49 -27.72
C SER A 236 12.64 14.15 -28.01
N THR A 237 12.05 14.84 -27.02
CA THR A 237 10.76 15.55 -27.16
C THR A 237 10.84 16.97 -27.73
N VAL A 238 12.04 17.50 -27.99
CA VAL A 238 12.18 18.80 -28.68
C VAL A 238 11.86 18.60 -30.17
N PRO A 239 10.83 19.25 -30.73
CA PRO A 239 10.52 19.12 -32.14
C PRO A 239 11.65 19.76 -32.96
N ARG A 240 12.51 18.94 -33.54
CA ARG A 240 13.47 19.38 -34.56
C ARG A 240 12.68 20.03 -35.68
N ARG A 241 12.77 21.36 -35.79
CA ARG A 241 12.34 22.13 -36.96
C ARG A 241 12.83 21.41 -38.22
N ARG A 242 11.87 21.03 -39.07
CA ARG A 242 12.10 20.47 -40.41
C ARG A 242 13.12 21.32 -41.16
N SER A 243 14.34 20.83 -41.32
CA SER A 243 15.20 21.20 -42.44
C SER A 243 15.11 20.08 -43.48
N LEU A 244 14.56 20.43 -44.64
CA LEU A 244 14.60 19.57 -45.82
C LEU A 244 16.06 19.43 -46.28
N SER A 245 16.61 18.22 -46.25
CA SER A 245 17.71 17.83 -47.15
C SER A 245 17.79 16.30 -47.32
N ARG A 246 17.16 15.85 -48.41
CA ARG A 246 17.66 14.92 -49.43
C ARG A 246 18.44 13.64 -49.02
N ARG A 247 17.75 12.50 -49.23
CA ARG A 247 18.21 11.19 -49.74
C ARG A 247 19.54 10.61 -49.21
N GLY A 248 19.41 9.55 -48.41
CA GLY A 248 20.43 8.53 -48.20
C GLY A 248 19.80 7.28 -47.57
N SER A 249 19.70 6.21 -48.35
CA SER A 249 19.19 4.89 -47.96
C SER A 249 20.02 4.27 -46.84
N SER A 250 19.38 3.77 -45.77
CA SER A 250 19.71 2.49 -45.10
C SER A 250 18.94 2.35 -43.78
N GLY A 251 18.32 1.19 -43.60
CA GLY A 251 17.98 0.65 -42.29
C GLY A 251 16.77 1.29 -41.61
N SER A 252 15.62 0.63 -41.75
CA SER A 252 14.59 0.56 -40.72
C SER A 252 15.21 -0.04 -39.45
N GLY A 253 16.00 0.76 -38.74
CA GLY A 253 16.48 0.46 -37.41
C GLY A 253 15.29 0.59 -36.48
N SER A 254 14.62 -0.53 -36.24
CA SER A 254 14.11 -0.82 -34.90
C SER A 254 15.14 -0.30 -33.93
N SER A 255 14.89 0.85 -33.30
CA SER A 255 15.69 1.25 -32.16
C SER A 255 15.43 0.17 -31.13
N GLY A 256 16.34 -0.82 -31.11
CA GLY A 256 16.57 -1.66 -29.94
C GLY A 256 16.93 -0.69 -28.84
N GLY A 257 15.89 -0.15 -28.20
CA GLY A 257 16.00 0.87 -27.18
C GLY A 257 16.87 0.27 -26.11
N LYS A 258 18.06 0.85 -25.92
CA LYS A 258 18.90 0.53 -24.77
C LYS A 258 17.99 0.55 -23.55
N MET A 259 17.82 -0.60 -22.91
CA MET A 259 16.84 -0.72 -21.85
C MET A 259 17.21 0.25 -20.74
N LYS A 260 16.24 1.08 -20.32
CA LYS A 260 16.44 2.19 -19.38
C LYS A 260 17.17 1.77 -18.10
N TYR A 261 16.91 0.55 -17.63
CA TYR A 261 17.48 -0.01 -16.41
C TYR A 261 18.16 -1.38 -16.62
N ALA A 262 18.64 -1.69 -17.83
CA ALA A 262 19.26 -3.00 -18.14
C ALA A 262 20.38 -3.37 -17.16
N SER A 263 21.30 -2.43 -16.90
CA SER A 263 22.44 -2.65 -16.01
C SER A 263 22.02 -2.94 -14.57
N PHE A 264 20.91 -2.36 -14.12
CA PHE A 264 20.36 -2.63 -12.80
C PHE A 264 19.76 -4.03 -12.72
N PHE A 265 19.00 -4.45 -13.73
CA PHE A 265 18.43 -5.80 -13.73
C PHE A 265 19.51 -6.88 -13.86
N GLU A 266 20.56 -6.66 -14.64
CA GLU A 266 21.72 -7.54 -14.70
C GLU A 266 22.44 -7.64 -13.33
N TRP A 267 22.55 -6.51 -12.61
CA TRP A 267 23.07 -6.52 -11.24
C TRP A 267 22.14 -7.25 -10.26
N LEU A 268 20.82 -7.03 -10.37
CA LEU A 268 19.81 -7.67 -9.52
C LEU A 268 19.87 -9.21 -9.66
N ASP A 269 19.96 -9.70 -10.89
CA ASP A 269 20.04 -11.13 -11.18
C ASP A 269 21.34 -11.75 -10.64
N ARG A 270 22.47 -11.03 -10.73
CA ARG A 270 23.77 -11.50 -10.17
C ARG A 270 23.80 -11.52 -8.64
N ASN A 271 23.06 -10.63 -7.99
CA ASN A 271 23.08 -10.46 -6.53
C ASN A 271 21.81 -10.99 -5.84
N GLN A 272 21.01 -11.81 -6.54
CA GLN A 272 19.70 -12.27 -6.08
C GLN A 272 19.73 -12.87 -4.67
N ALA A 273 20.76 -13.64 -4.31
CA ALA A 273 20.86 -14.24 -2.97
C ALA A 273 20.98 -13.20 -1.85
N GLN A 274 21.81 -12.15 -2.04
CA GLN A 274 21.95 -11.07 -1.06
C GLN A 274 20.69 -10.21 -1.00
N VAL A 275 20.12 -9.90 -2.17
CA VAL A 275 18.87 -9.14 -2.28
C VAL A 275 17.73 -9.89 -1.57
N ALA A 276 17.53 -11.18 -1.87
CA ALA A 276 16.51 -11.99 -1.24
C ALA A 276 16.68 -12.04 0.30
N SER A 277 17.91 -12.11 0.80
CA SER A 277 18.17 -12.11 2.25
C SER A 277 17.79 -10.78 2.92
N VAL A 278 18.11 -9.64 2.31
CA VAL A 278 17.71 -8.32 2.84
C VAL A 278 16.20 -8.16 2.76
N PHE A 279 15.59 -8.48 1.61
CA PHE A 279 14.15 -8.35 1.43
C PHE A 279 13.36 -9.33 2.31
N HIS A 280 13.90 -10.49 2.65
CA HIS A 280 13.30 -11.37 3.67
C HIS A 280 13.15 -10.65 5.02
N GLY A 281 14.17 -9.90 5.45
CA GLY A 281 14.09 -9.04 6.64
C GLY A 281 13.02 -7.95 6.51
N ILE A 282 12.93 -7.31 5.33
CA ILE A 282 11.90 -6.30 5.04
C ILE A 282 10.50 -6.93 5.10
N HIS A 283 10.30 -8.13 4.55
CA HIS A 283 9.03 -8.86 4.63
C HIS A 283 8.63 -9.17 6.08
N ILE A 284 9.58 -9.65 6.90
CA ILE A 284 9.34 -9.89 8.35
C ILE A 284 8.97 -8.60 9.06
N GLN A 285 9.63 -7.49 8.72
CA GLN A 285 9.32 -6.20 9.31
C GLN A 285 7.93 -5.69 8.88
N ALA A 286 7.57 -5.87 7.60
CA ALA A 286 6.26 -5.49 7.07
C ALA A 286 5.12 -6.22 7.78
N SER A 287 5.23 -7.54 7.95
CA SER A 287 4.19 -8.36 8.61
C SER A 287 4.01 -7.99 10.08
N ARG A 288 5.09 -7.59 10.77
CA ARG A 288 5.03 -7.08 12.15
C ARG A 288 4.36 -5.71 12.26
N LEU A 289 4.59 -4.83 11.29
CA LEU A 289 4.05 -3.46 11.30
C LEU A 289 2.58 -3.42 10.88
N LEU A 290 2.13 -4.35 10.04
CA LEU A 290 0.78 -4.40 9.51
C LEU A 290 0.19 -5.83 9.62
N PRO A 291 -0.03 -6.31 10.86
CA PRO A 291 -0.59 -7.64 11.08
C PRO A 291 -2.00 -7.75 10.47
N GLY A 292 -2.19 -8.70 9.57
CA GLY A 292 -3.48 -8.95 8.91
C GLY A 292 -3.61 -8.39 7.48
N ILE A 293 -2.60 -7.67 6.98
CA ILE A 293 -2.48 -7.36 5.54
C ILE A 293 -1.85 -8.54 4.77
N ASP A 294 -1.32 -9.56 5.44
CA ASP A 294 -0.81 -10.77 4.79
C ASP A 294 -1.97 -11.54 4.10
N VAL A 295 -2.24 -11.19 2.85
CA VAL A 295 -3.03 -12.01 1.94
C VAL A 295 -2.10 -13.09 1.39
N GLY A 296 -2.14 -14.24 2.04
CA GLY A 296 -1.44 -15.44 1.59
C GLY A 296 -0.23 -15.74 2.47
N ALA A 297 -0.19 -16.96 2.98
CA ALA A 297 1.02 -17.47 3.62
C ALA A 297 2.14 -17.59 2.59
N SER A 298 3.37 -17.30 3.01
CA SER A 298 4.55 -17.39 2.16
C SER A 298 4.89 -18.83 1.76
N SER A 299 4.29 -19.81 2.45
CA SER A 299 4.41 -21.24 2.19
C SER A 299 3.08 -21.97 2.49
N PRO A 300 2.83 -23.14 1.88
CA PRO A 300 1.71 -24.01 2.23
C PRO A 300 1.69 -24.36 3.73
N GLU A 301 2.85 -24.54 4.34
CA GLU A 301 3.00 -24.88 5.77
C GLU A 301 2.53 -23.73 6.66
N GLU A 302 2.91 -22.49 6.33
CA GLU A 302 2.43 -21.30 7.04
C GLU A 302 0.93 -21.05 6.78
N ALA A 303 0.39 -21.46 5.63
CA ALA A 303 -1.04 -21.39 5.33
C ALA A 303 -1.83 -22.30 6.26
N ILE A 304 -1.35 -23.53 6.39
CA ILE A 304 -1.92 -24.55 7.28
C ILE A 304 -1.79 -24.09 8.74
N GLU A 305 -0.65 -23.55 9.15
CA GLU A 305 -0.45 -23.08 10.52
C GLU A 305 -1.35 -21.89 10.86
N ASN A 306 -1.50 -20.93 9.93
CA ASN A 306 -2.40 -19.78 10.11
C ASN A 306 -3.87 -20.21 10.13
N GLU A 307 -4.28 -21.14 9.28
CA GLU A 307 -5.63 -21.71 9.30
C GLU A 307 -5.90 -22.50 10.58
N GLN A 308 -4.93 -23.28 11.05
CA GLN A 308 -5.00 -24.00 12.32
C GLN A 308 -5.10 -23.05 13.52
N LYS A 309 -4.32 -21.96 13.54
CA LYS A 309 -4.40 -20.92 14.58
C LYS A 309 -5.76 -20.23 14.61
N VAL A 310 -6.30 -19.87 13.44
CA VAL A 310 -7.65 -19.28 13.32
C VAL A 310 -8.72 -20.28 13.75
N MET A 311 -8.59 -21.56 13.38
CA MET A 311 -9.52 -22.62 13.79
C MET A 311 -9.48 -22.85 15.31
N LEU A 312 -8.29 -22.82 15.93
CA LEU A 312 -8.12 -22.95 17.37
C LEU A 312 -8.73 -21.77 18.12
N LEU A 313 -8.57 -20.55 17.60
CA LEU A 313 -9.23 -19.36 18.15
C LEU A 313 -10.76 -19.46 18.05
N LYS A 314 -11.30 -19.97 16.94
CA LYS A 314 -12.75 -20.22 16.77
C LYS A 314 -13.27 -21.33 17.67
N LEU A 315 -12.45 -22.32 18.02
CA LEU A 315 -12.81 -23.42 18.92
C LEU A 315 -12.69 -23.01 20.41
N THR A 316 -11.87 -22.02 20.73
CA THR A 316 -11.62 -21.56 22.10
C THR A 316 -12.36 -20.26 22.46
N SER A 317 -12.87 -19.50 21.48
CA SER A 317 -13.76 -18.37 21.74
C SER A 317 -15.11 -18.86 22.29
N GLN A 318 -15.56 -18.26 23.39
CA GLN A 318 -16.72 -18.66 24.21
C GLN A 318 -18.12 -18.65 23.53
N ASP A 319 -18.24 -18.45 22.22
CA ASP A 319 -19.52 -18.44 21.50
C ASP A 319 -19.94 -19.86 21.05
N SER A 320 -20.04 -20.77 22.03
CA SER A 320 -20.63 -22.10 21.82
C SER A 320 -22.16 -22.08 21.59
N SER A 321 -22.81 -20.90 21.71
CA SER A 321 -24.25 -20.71 21.46
C SER A 321 -24.62 -20.71 19.97
N ASP A 322 -23.69 -20.35 19.09
CA ASP A 322 -23.93 -20.26 17.64
C ASP A 322 -24.05 -21.62 16.93
N ARG A 323 -23.70 -22.70 17.63
CA ARG A 323 -23.79 -24.09 17.15
C ARG A 323 -25.07 -24.81 17.55
N THR A 324 -25.90 -24.21 18.40
CA THR A 324 -27.22 -24.78 18.73
C THR A 324 -28.23 -24.48 17.63
N ILE A 325 -29.13 -25.43 17.37
CA ILE A 325 -30.25 -25.31 16.39
C ILE A 325 -31.02 -23.98 16.59
N LEU A 326 -31.11 -23.51 17.84
CA LEU A 326 -31.70 -22.22 18.21
C LEU A 326 -30.97 -21.01 17.59
N GLY A 327 -29.64 -20.95 17.63
CA GLY A 327 -28.86 -19.87 17.00
C GLY A 327 -28.90 -19.91 15.46
N GLY A 328 -29.15 -21.09 14.87
CA GLY A 328 -29.45 -21.22 13.45
C GLY A 328 -30.83 -20.66 13.08
N LEU A 329 -31.84 -20.91 13.92
CA LEU A 329 -33.21 -20.39 13.74
C LEU A 329 -33.27 -18.87 13.91
N GLU A 330 -32.60 -18.32 14.92
CA GLU A 330 -32.56 -16.87 15.15
C GLU A 330 -31.91 -16.11 13.98
N ARG A 331 -30.87 -16.67 13.37
CA ARG A 331 -30.26 -16.10 12.15
C ARG A 331 -31.18 -16.17 10.94
N ALA A 332 -31.87 -17.28 10.74
CA ALA A 332 -32.83 -17.41 9.65
C ALA A 332 -33.96 -16.38 9.80
N GLU A 333 -34.45 -16.20 11.03
CA GLU A 333 -35.51 -15.23 11.33
C GLU A 333 -35.04 -13.78 11.15
N LEU A 334 -33.81 -13.46 11.57
CA LEU A 334 -33.25 -12.11 11.43
C LEU A 334 -32.93 -11.78 9.96
N ALA A 335 -32.44 -12.76 9.18
CA ALA A 335 -32.25 -12.61 7.74
C ALA A 335 -33.58 -12.39 7.01
N GLN A 336 -34.63 -13.11 7.40
CA GLN A 336 -35.96 -12.96 6.80
C GLN A 336 -36.57 -11.59 7.12
N ARG A 337 -36.50 -11.13 8.37
CA ARG A 337 -36.95 -9.77 8.74
C ARG A 337 -36.18 -8.67 8.01
N SER A 338 -34.88 -8.86 7.76
CA SER A 338 -34.05 -7.91 7.01
C SER A 338 -34.46 -7.88 5.52
N HIS A 339 -34.70 -9.05 4.94
CA HIS A 339 -35.19 -9.18 3.57
C HIS A 339 -36.56 -8.51 3.39
N ASP A 340 -37.50 -8.73 4.32
CA ASP A 340 -38.84 -8.16 4.27
C ASP A 340 -38.81 -6.64 4.39
N LYS A 341 -38.01 -6.09 5.32
CA LYS A 341 -37.81 -4.62 5.43
C LYS A 341 -37.19 -4.01 4.18
N THR A 342 -36.29 -4.73 3.53
CA THR A 342 -35.67 -4.28 2.28
C THR A 342 -36.69 -4.28 1.14
N ALA A 343 -37.54 -5.31 1.06
CA ALA A 343 -38.63 -5.37 0.08
C ALA A 343 -39.68 -4.27 0.30
N GLU A 344 -40.05 -3.98 1.54
CA GLU A 344 -40.96 -2.87 1.88
C GLU A 344 -40.37 -1.51 1.53
N SER A 345 -39.09 -1.28 1.87
CA SER A 345 -38.39 -0.03 1.54
C SER A 345 -38.29 0.17 0.02
N HIS A 346 -38.05 -0.91 -0.72
CA HIS A 346 -37.99 -0.87 -2.18
C HIS A 346 -39.37 -0.66 -2.82
N ALA A 347 -40.44 -1.20 -2.22
CA ALA A 347 -41.81 -0.94 -2.66
C ALA A 347 -42.24 0.52 -2.41
N LEU A 348 -41.80 1.13 -1.31
CA LEU A 348 -42.01 2.55 -1.02
C LEU A 348 -41.26 3.44 -2.02
N TRP A 349 -40.02 3.08 -2.36
CA TRP A 349 -39.20 3.82 -3.31
C TRP A 349 -39.79 3.79 -4.73
N LYS A 350 -40.39 2.66 -5.16
CA LYS A 350 -41.08 2.55 -6.45
C LYS A 350 -42.41 3.33 -6.54
N ARG A 351 -42.96 3.80 -5.41
CA ARG A 351 -44.21 4.58 -5.38
C ARG A 351 -44.00 6.10 -5.39
N GLN A 352 -42.75 6.57 -5.23
CA GLN A 352 -42.37 7.98 -5.39
C GLN A 352 -41.99 8.28 -6.84
#